data_AF-A0A521XBY9-F1
#
_entry.id   AF-A0A521XBY9-F1
#
_cell.length_a   1.000
_cell.length_b   1.000
_cell.length_c   1.000
_cell.angle_alpha   90.00
_cell.angle_beta   90.00
_cell.angle_gamma   90.00
#
_symmetry.space_group_name_H-M   'P 1'
#
loop_
_entity.id
_entity.type
_entity.pdbx_description
1 polymer ?
#
loop_
_entity_poly.entity_id
_entity_poly.type
_entity_poly.pdbx_seq_one_letter_code
_entity_poly.pdbx_strand_id
1 'polypeptide(L)'
;QPIIGNHCMPCHAENNLNPSELYFDTYESMMKGGISGRSIIPGEPEKSLLINKLSDNPPVGHKMPRRSKTPLQEKEIEQIKSWILQGAKNN
;
A
#
# COMPACT_ATOMS: atom_id res chain seq x y z
N GLN A 1 11.08 -0.53 -5.21
CA GLN A 1 11.26 0.16 -3.90
C GLN A 1 10.98 1.67 -3.86
N PRO A 2 11.31 2.53 -4.86
CA PRO A 2 11.17 3.99 -4.66
C PRO A 2 9.74 4.46 -4.42
N ILE A 3 8.74 3.82 -5.03
CA ILE A 3 7.31 4.19 -4.85
C ILE A 3 6.87 4.00 -3.39
N ILE A 4 7.12 2.84 -2.80
CA ILE A 4 6.73 2.53 -1.41
C ILE A 4 7.47 3.45 -0.43
N GLY A 5 8.78 3.64 -0.64
CA GLY A 5 9.59 4.53 0.20
C GLY A 5 9.13 5.99 0.16
N ASN A 6 8.78 6.50 -1.02
CA ASN A 6 8.40 7.91 -1.18
C ASN A 6 6.95 8.19 -0.77
N HIS A 7 6.03 7.25 -1.00
CA HIS A 7 4.60 7.50 -0.86
C HIS A 7 3.96 6.84 0.35
N CYS A 8 4.51 5.74 0.86
CA CYS A 8 3.89 4.96 1.94
C CYS A 8 4.59 5.15 3.29
N MET A 9 5.92 4.96 3.33
CA MET A 9 6.72 5.01 4.56
C MET A 9 6.61 6.33 5.36
N PRO A 10 6.42 7.52 4.77
CA PRO A 10 6.30 8.76 5.55
C PRO A 10 5.15 8.80 6.56
N CYS A 11 4.16 7.91 6.44
CA CYS A 11 3.08 7.77 7.41
C CYS A 11 2.90 6.33 7.90
N HIS A 12 3.32 5.34 7.11
CA HIS A 12 3.16 3.91 7.38
C HIS A 12 4.53 3.24 7.63
N ALA A 13 5.30 3.76 8.58
CA ALA A 13 6.51 3.14 9.11
C ALA A 13 6.37 3.00 10.63
N GLU A 14 7.06 2.04 11.25
CA GLU A 14 6.89 1.69 12.66
C GLU A 14 7.04 2.90 13.60
N ASN A 15 7.99 3.79 13.27
CA ASN A 15 8.28 4.99 14.04
C ASN A 15 7.27 6.15 13.84
N ASN A 16 6.26 5.98 12.98
CA ASN A 16 5.26 7.00 12.69
C ASN A 16 3.92 6.68 13.36
N LEU A 17 3.19 7.73 13.77
CA LEU A 17 1.83 7.56 14.28
C LEU A 17 0.93 7.03 13.16
N ASN A 18 0.58 5.75 13.26
CA ASN A 18 -0.20 5.03 12.27
C ASN A 18 -1.28 4.19 12.94
N PRO A 19 -2.50 4.73 13.09
CA PRO A 19 -3.61 4.01 13.72
C PRO A 19 -4.05 2.74 12.99
N SER A 20 -3.57 2.51 11.76
CA SER A 20 -3.90 1.29 11.01
C SER A 20 -2.96 0.12 11.29
N GLU A 21 -1.86 0.35 12.03
CA GLU A 21 -0.78 -0.62 12.29
C GLU A 21 -0.25 -1.31 11.02
N LEU A 22 -0.39 -0.64 9.87
CA LEU A 22 0.09 -1.12 8.58
C LEU A 22 1.45 -0.51 8.27
N TYR A 23 2.52 -1.30 8.22
CA TYR A 23 3.88 -0.80 8.07
C TYR A 23 4.55 -1.28 6.78
N PHE A 24 5.19 -0.36 6.06
CA PHE A 24 5.84 -0.57 4.76
C PHE A 24 7.37 -0.44 4.81
N ASP A 25 7.96 -0.36 6.00
CA ASP A 25 9.39 -0.26 6.24
C ASP A 25 10.14 -1.58 6.03
N THR A 26 9.50 -2.71 6.31
CA THR A 26 10.04 -4.04 6.01
C THR A 26 9.11 -4.84 5.10
N TYR A 27 9.69 -5.79 4.36
CA TYR A 27 8.90 -6.73 3.55
C TYR A 27 7.94 -7.54 4.43
N GLU A 28 8.41 -8.04 5.57
CA GLU A 28 7.62 -8.87 6.47
C GLU A 28 6.41 -8.12 7.03
N SER A 29 6.59 -6.90 7.51
CA SER A 29 5.51 -6.07 8.04
C SER A 29 4.50 -5.68 6.95
N MET A 30 5.00 -5.37 5.75
CA MET A 30 4.16 -5.04 4.59
C MET A 30 3.24 -6.21 4.22
N MET A 31 3.78 -7.43 4.25
CA MET A 31 3.04 -8.66 3.94
C MET A 31 2.13 -9.13 5.09
N LYS A 32 2.48 -8.81 6.34
CA LYS A 32 1.62 -9.06 7.52
C LYS A 32 0.31 -8.28 7.44
N GLY A 33 0.35 -7.04 6.92
CA GLY A 33 -0.79 -6.14 6.89
C GLY A 33 -0.97 -5.39 8.21
N GLY A 34 -2.16 -4.81 8.41
CA GLY A 34 -2.50 -4.03 9.62
C GLY A 34 -3.82 -4.47 10.24
N ILE A 35 -4.43 -3.60 11.05
CA ILE A 35 -5.68 -3.91 11.76
C ILE A 35 -6.85 -4.24 10.83
N SER A 36 -6.79 -3.79 9.57
CA SER A 36 -7.79 -4.06 8.53
C SER A 36 -7.53 -5.37 7.76
N GLY A 37 -6.57 -6.18 8.22
CA GLY A 37 -6.12 -7.40 7.56
C GLY A 37 -4.98 -7.18 6.57
N ARG A 38 -4.80 -8.15 5.66
CA ARG A 38 -3.74 -8.12 4.64
C ARG A 38 -3.95 -6.96 3.68
N SER A 39 -2.92 -6.12 3.56
CA SER A 39 -2.89 -5.02 2.59
C SER A 39 -2.61 -5.52 1.17
N ILE A 40 -1.78 -6.57 1.06
CA ILE A 40 -1.31 -7.15 -0.20
C ILE A 40 -1.65 -8.64 -0.22
N ILE A 41 -2.25 -9.09 -1.32
CA ILE A 41 -2.54 -10.48 -1.61
C ILE A 41 -1.73 -10.85 -2.86
N PRO A 42 -0.62 -11.61 -2.71
CA PRO A 42 0.20 -12.04 -3.83
C PRO A 42 -0.63 -12.70 -4.93
N GLY A 43 -0.45 -12.26 -6.17
CA GLY A 43 -1.19 -12.75 -7.34
C GLY A 43 -2.57 -12.12 -7.54
N GLU A 44 -3.10 -11.39 -6.55
CA GLU A 44 -4.46 -10.86 -6.59
C GLU A 44 -4.51 -9.35 -6.30
N PRO A 45 -4.06 -8.49 -7.26
CA PRO A 45 -4.03 -7.04 -7.08
C PRO A 45 -5.42 -6.47 -6.77
N GLU A 46 -6.46 -6.93 -7.45
CA GLU A 46 -7.83 -6.42 -7.28
C GLU A 46 -8.47 -6.80 -5.94
N LYS A 47 -7.96 -7.83 -5.26
CA LYS A 47 -8.38 -8.19 -3.89
C LYS A 47 -7.50 -7.55 -2.82
N SER A 48 -6.40 -6.91 -3.21
CA SER A 48 -5.47 -6.29 -2.28
C SER A 48 -5.99 -4.94 -1.80
N LEU A 49 -6.11 -4.77 -0.48
CA LEU A 49 -6.59 -3.52 0.12
C LEU A 49 -5.72 -2.32 -0.27
N LEU A 50 -4.43 -2.52 -0.51
CA LEU A 50 -3.52 -1.48 -1.00
C LEU A 50 -4.03 -0.85 -2.30
N ILE A 51 -4.40 -1.66 -3.30
CA ILE A 51 -4.91 -1.16 -4.58
C ILE A 51 -6.25 -0.48 -4.38
N ASN A 52 -7.14 -1.09 -3.58
CA ASN A 52 -8.44 -0.49 -3.24
C ASN A 52 -8.30 0.89 -2.59
N LYS A 53 -7.28 1.12 -1.76
CA LYS A 53 -7.03 2.41 -1.11
C LYS A 53 -6.43 3.45 -2.04
N LEU A 54 -5.79 3.05 -3.13
CA LEU A 54 -5.18 3.97 -4.11
C LEU A 54 -6.17 4.44 -5.18
N SER A 55 -7.33 3.80 -5.32
CA SER A 55 -8.37 4.21 -6.28
C SER A 55 -9.02 5.54 -5.89
N ASP A 56 -9.63 6.22 -6.86
CA ASP A 56 -10.35 7.47 -6.61
C ASP A 56 -11.53 7.30 -5.65
N ASN A 57 -12.21 6.16 -5.74
CA ASN A 57 -13.37 5.80 -4.93
C ASN A 57 -13.10 4.46 -4.22
N PRO A 58 -12.34 4.47 -3.11
CA PRO A 58 -12.04 3.25 -2.38
C PRO A 58 -13.34 2.66 -1.79
N PRO A 59 -13.53 1.33 -1.86
CA PRO A 59 -14.73 0.68 -1.33
C PRO A 59 -14.85 0.79 0.20
N VAL A 60 -13.74 1.06 0.88
CA VAL A 60 -13.69 1.23 2.34
C VAL A 60 -12.77 2.37 2.73
N GLY A 61 -13.19 3.19 3.70
CA GLY A 61 -12.42 4.32 4.24
C GLY A 61 -12.06 5.39 3.20
N HIS A 62 -10.91 6.04 3.37
CA HIS A 62 -10.47 7.13 2.49
C HIS A 62 -9.36 6.71 1.54
N LYS A 63 -9.25 7.45 0.42
CA LYS A 63 -8.15 7.33 -0.54
C LYS A 63 -6.81 7.64 0.13
N MET A 64 -5.79 6.90 -0.28
CA MET A 64 -4.40 7.11 0.10
C MET A 64 -3.61 7.71 -1.07
N PRO A 65 -2.63 8.58 -0.79
CA PRO A 65 -2.26 9.09 0.53
C PRO A 65 -3.24 10.16 1.05
N ARG A 66 -3.36 10.28 2.38
CA ARG A 66 -4.24 11.27 3.04
C ARG A 66 -3.53 12.62 3.24
N ARG A 67 -4.26 13.60 3.81
CA ARG A 67 -3.74 14.91 4.25
C ARG A 67 -3.13 15.75 3.12
N SER A 68 -3.78 15.77 1.96
CA SER A 68 -3.36 16.56 0.78
C SER A 68 -1.96 16.19 0.26
N LYS A 69 -1.46 15.00 0.57
CA LYS A 69 -0.27 14.45 -0.07
C LYS A 69 -0.60 14.11 -1.53
N THR A 70 0.40 14.28 -2.40
CA THR A 70 0.27 14.01 -3.82
C THR A 70 -0.16 12.56 -4.05
N PRO A 71 -1.29 12.32 -4.73
CA PRO A 71 -1.68 10.98 -5.15
C PRO A 71 -0.64 10.36 -6.07
N LEU A 72 -0.54 9.04 -6.02
CA LEU A 72 0.26 8.31 -6.99
C LEU A 72 -0.33 8.50 -8.39
N GLN A 73 0.54 8.62 -9.38
CA GLN A 73 0.13 8.63 -10.78
C GLN A 73 -0.39 7.23 -11.18
N GLU A 74 -1.28 7.17 -12.17
CA GLU A 74 -1.81 5.89 -12.68
C GLU A 74 -0.69 4.90 -13.02
N LYS A 75 0.40 5.38 -13.64
CA LYS A 75 1.56 4.56 -13.97
C LYS A 75 2.24 3.95 -12.73
N GLU A 76 2.33 4.68 -11.62
CA GLU A 76 2.88 4.17 -10.37
C GLU A 76 1.95 3.11 -9.75
N ILE A 77 0.64 3.34 -9.81
CA ILE A 77 -0.38 2.38 -9.34
C ILE A 77 -0.30 1.08 -10.17
N GLU A 78 -0.19 1.19 -11.50
CA GLU A 78 -0.03 0.03 -12.39
C GLU A 78 1.26 -0.75 -12.12
N GLN A 79 2.36 -0.07 -11.76
CA GLN A 79 3.58 -0.74 -11.32
C GLN A 79 3.36 -1.53 -10.02
N ILE A 80 2.62 -0.98 -9.05
CA ILE A 80 2.26 -1.70 -7.83
C ILE A 80 1.38 -2.91 -8.17
N LYS A 81 0.34 -2.75 -8.99
CA LYS A 81 -0.54 -3.85 -9.42
C LYS A 81 0.25 -4.98 -10.07
N SER A 82 1.14 -4.64 -11.01
CA SER A 82 1.98 -5.62 -11.70
C SER A 82 2.91 -6.37 -10.75
N TRP A 83 3.53 -5.67 -9.79
CA TRP A 83 4.34 -6.31 -8.76
C TRP A 83 3.52 -7.26 -7.87
N ILE A 84 2.31 -6.86 -7.45
CA ILE A 84 1.41 -7.75 -6.69
C ILE A 84 1.04 -8.97 -7.53
N LEU A 85 0.67 -8.78 -8.79
CA LEU A 85 0.31 -9.84 -9.73
C LEU A 85 1.45 -10.86 -9.92
N GLN A 86 2.71 -10.40 -9.92
CA GLN A 86 3.90 -11.24 -10.01
C GLN A 86 4.24 -11.97 -8.69
N GLY A 87 3.39 -11.85 -7.68
CA GLY A 87 3.51 -12.54 -6.39
C GLY A 87 4.12 -11.68 -5.29
N ALA A 88 4.17 -10.36 -5.44
CA ALA A 88 4.65 -9.43 -4.43
C ALA A 88 6.01 -9.85 -3.84
N LYS A 89 6.98 -10.16 -4.71
CA LYS A 89 8.28 -10.71 -4.30
C LYS A 89 9.16 -9.65 -3.64
N ASN A 90 10.03 -10.10 -2.74
CA ASN A 90 11.09 -9.28 -2.14
C ASN A 90 12.34 -9.39 -3.00
N ASN A 91 12.45 -8.56 -4.04
CA ASN A 91 13.52 -8.62 -5.03
C ASN A 91 14.02 -7.23 -5.45
#